data_AF-A0A1I1QX49-F1
#
_entry.id   AF-A0A1I1QX49-F1
#
_cell.length_a   1.000
_cell.length_b   1.000
_cell.length_c   1.000
_cell.angle_alpha   90.00
_cell.angle_beta   90.00
_cell.angle_gamma   90.00
#
_symmetry.space_group_name_H-M   'P 1'
#
loop_
_entity.id
_entity.type
_entity.pdbx_description
1 polymer ?
#
loop_
_entity_poly.entity_id
_entity_poly.type
_entity_poly.pdbx_seq_one_letter_code
_entity_poly.pdbx_strand_id
1 'polypeptide(L)'
;MSPYYKYKKERLEKKFYIAKDTLALLIGAMKEFNNTNSIFLKRSILGYFQDLTEYIIDMSETFLVMNDNYIDGCSAVELVKRARIHGFLEDSLCDFLIKIVRLRNRYTHDYYKREGVEEDIFKCCFSEIMYLDIFLEVSDTEIHLRAK
;
A
#
# COMPACT_ATOMS: atom_id res chain seq x y z
N MET A 1 -1.06 -12.70 24.85
CA MET A 1 -0.10 -12.15 23.86
C MET A 1 1.01 -11.41 24.61
N SER A 2 2.30 -11.61 24.28
CA SER A 2 3.40 -10.92 24.98
C SER A 2 3.34 -9.39 24.73
N PRO A 3 3.96 -8.55 25.59
CA PRO A 3 4.01 -7.09 25.39
C PRO A 3 4.56 -6.68 24.02
N TYR A 4 5.53 -7.44 23.49
CA TYR A 4 6.12 -7.21 22.17
C TYR A 4 5.11 -7.36 21.03
N TYR A 5 4.35 -8.46 21.01
CA TYR A 5 3.33 -8.71 19.99
C TYR A 5 2.13 -7.77 20.11
N LYS A 6 1.78 -7.32 21.33
CA LYS A 6 0.76 -6.28 21.56
C LYS A 6 1.14 -4.95 20.91
N TYR A 7 2.37 -4.50 21.12
CA TYR A 7 2.87 -3.27 20.52
C TYR A 7 2.88 -3.31 18.99
N LYS A 8 3.27 -4.45 18.40
CA LYS A 8 3.28 -4.63 16.94
C LYS A 8 1.86 -4.63 16.35
N LYS A 9 0.88 -5.17 17.08
CA LYS A 9 -0.54 -5.11 16.69
C LYS A 9 -1.06 -3.66 16.65
N GLU A 10 -0.85 -2.89 17.71
CA GLU A 10 -1.27 -1.48 17.76
C GLU A 10 -0.61 -0.65 16.64
N ARG A 11 0.63 -0.99 16.26
CA ARG A 11 1.31 -0.40 15.10
C ARG A 11 0.65 -0.78 13.77
N LEU A 12 0.25 -2.04 13.60
CA LEU A 12 -0.44 -2.50 12.39
C LEU A 12 -1.78 -1.78 12.22
N GLU A 13 -2.58 -1.70 13.28
CA GLU A 13 -3.84 -0.95 13.31
C GLU A 13 -3.63 0.53 12.97
N LYS A 14 -2.62 1.18 13.58
CA LYS A 14 -2.29 2.57 13.26
C LYS A 14 -1.91 2.77 11.79
N LYS A 15 -1.08 1.88 11.22
CA LYS A 15 -0.69 1.93 9.80
C LYS A 15 -1.91 1.77 8.89
N PHE A 16 -2.83 0.89 9.26
CA PHE A 16 -4.07 0.68 8.53
C PHE A 16 -4.96 1.93 8.49
N TYR A 17 -5.20 2.58 9.63
CA TYR A 17 -5.98 3.83 9.66
C TYR A 17 -5.34 4.95 8.83
N ILE A 18 -4.01 5.10 8.92
CA ILE A 18 -3.30 6.09 8.11
C ILE A 18 -3.44 5.75 6.62
N ALA A 19 -3.35 4.48 6.23
CA ALA A 19 -3.56 4.07 4.83
C ALA A 19 -4.97 4.41 4.32
N LYS A 20 -6.01 4.26 5.15
CA LYS A 20 -7.39 4.68 4.80
C LYS A 20 -7.47 6.20 4.58
N ASP A 21 -6.90 6.98 5.49
CA ASP A 21 -6.89 8.44 5.37
C ASP A 21 -6.12 8.88 4.11
N THR A 22 -4.98 8.26 3.83
CA THR A 22 -4.18 8.53 2.62
C THR A 22 -4.93 8.16 1.34
N LEU A 23 -5.66 7.04 1.31
CA LEU A 23 -6.50 6.68 0.18
C LEU A 23 -7.60 7.73 -0.06
N ALA A 24 -8.24 8.24 1.00
CA ALA A 24 -9.24 9.29 0.89
C ALA A 24 -8.64 10.59 0.31
N LEU A 25 -7.43 10.97 0.74
CA LEU A 25 -6.69 12.11 0.19
C LEU A 25 -6.34 11.92 -1.29
N LEU A 26 -5.90 10.72 -1.67
CA LEU A 26 -5.61 10.36 -3.06
C LEU A 26 -6.85 10.49 -3.95
N ILE A 27 -7.97 9.91 -3.52
CA ILE A 27 -9.25 9.99 -4.25
C ILE A 27 -9.73 11.44 -4.35
N GLY A 28 -9.60 12.22 -3.27
CA GLY A 28 -9.93 13.65 -3.26
C GLY A 28 -9.11 14.43 -4.29
N ALA A 29 -7.78 14.25 -4.28
CA ALA A 29 -6.88 14.91 -5.23
C ALA A 29 -7.16 14.51 -6.67
N MET A 30 -7.49 13.24 -6.94
CA MET A 30 -7.89 12.76 -8.27
C MET A 30 -9.18 13.44 -8.76
N LYS A 31 -10.19 13.58 -7.89
CA LYS A 31 -11.44 14.27 -8.23
C LYS A 31 -11.21 15.73 -8.56
N GLU A 32 -10.43 16.44 -7.75
CA GLU A 32 -10.10 17.84 -8.02
C GLU A 32 -9.23 18.02 -9.25
N PHE A 33 -8.33 17.07 -9.53
CA PHE A 33 -7.48 17.10 -10.71
C PHE A 33 -8.32 17.06 -11.99
N ASN A 34 -9.34 16.19 -12.06
CA ASN A 34 -10.23 16.11 -13.22
C ASN A 34 -10.94 17.43 -13.55
N ASN A 35 -11.13 18.31 -12.56
CA ASN A 35 -11.78 19.60 -12.75
C ASN A 35 -10.81 20.73 -13.11
N THR A 36 -9.53 20.59 -12.75
CA THR A 36 -8.57 21.71 -12.77
C THR A 36 -7.34 21.47 -13.65
N ASN A 37 -7.00 20.21 -13.93
CA ASN A 37 -5.72 19.79 -14.51
C ASN A 37 -4.49 20.38 -13.79
N SER A 38 -4.61 20.65 -12.48
CA SER A 38 -3.56 21.31 -11.69
C SER A 38 -2.31 20.43 -11.57
N ILE A 39 -1.15 21.00 -11.91
CA ILE A 39 0.15 20.34 -11.72
C ILE A 39 0.43 20.03 -10.25
N PHE A 40 -0.05 20.85 -9.32
CA PHE A 40 0.09 20.62 -7.89
C PHE A 40 -0.68 19.37 -7.47
N LEU A 41 -1.91 19.20 -7.96
CA LEU A 41 -2.70 18.00 -7.69
C LEU A 41 -2.08 16.76 -8.34
N LYS A 42 -1.51 16.87 -9.56
CA LYS A 42 -0.73 15.78 -10.16
C LYS A 42 0.41 15.33 -9.25
N ARG A 43 1.15 16.28 -8.67
CA ARG A 43 2.23 15.99 -7.70
C ARG A 43 1.69 15.38 -6.41
N SER A 44 0.58 15.87 -5.89
CA SER A 44 -0.07 15.30 -4.69
C SER A 44 -0.52 13.86 -4.92
N ILE A 45 -1.14 13.54 -6.07
CA ILE A 45 -1.55 12.17 -6.45
C ILE A 45 -0.35 11.23 -6.44
N LEU A 46 0.77 11.64 -7.04
CA LEU A 46 2.01 10.85 -7.02
C LEU A 46 2.53 10.65 -5.60
N GLY A 47 2.53 11.69 -4.76
CA GLY A 47 2.94 11.62 -3.36
C GLY A 47 2.08 10.64 -2.55
N TYR A 48 0.75 10.80 -2.60
CA TYR A 48 -0.17 9.91 -1.89
C TYR A 48 -0.08 8.46 -2.38
N PHE A 49 0.18 8.24 -3.68
CA PHE A 49 0.44 6.89 -4.19
C PHE A 49 1.71 6.27 -3.59
N GLN A 50 2.80 7.05 -3.45
CA GLN A 50 4.04 6.57 -2.82
C GLN A 50 3.78 6.21 -1.35
N ASP A 51 3.15 7.11 -0.60
CA ASP A 51 2.85 6.92 0.82
C ASP A 51 1.96 5.69 1.04
N LEU A 52 0.90 5.55 0.26
CA LEU A 52 -0.01 4.41 0.34
C LEU A 52 0.69 3.09 0.03
N THR A 53 1.54 3.08 -1.00
CA THR A 53 2.32 1.89 -1.35
C THR A 53 3.32 1.54 -0.25
N GLU A 54 3.92 2.54 0.40
CA GLU A 54 4.79 2.33 1.56
C GLU A 54 4.01 1.67 2.70
N TYR A 55 2.84 2.20 3.07
CA TYR A 55 2.02 1.62 4.13
C TYR A 55 1.65 0.16 3.88
N ILE A 56 1.40 -0.22 2.62
CA ILE A 56 1.13 -1.62 2.25
C ILE A 56 2.33 -2.53 2.52
N ILE A 57 3.54 -2.08 2.16
CA ILE A 57 4.78 -2.82 2.44
C ILE A 57 4.99 -2.92 3.95
N ASP A 58 4.82 -1.80 4.64
CA ASP A 58 4.97 -1.65 6.08
C ASP A 58 3.99 -2.53 6.88
N MET A 59 2.76 -2.66 6.41
CA MET A 59 1.75 -3.55 6.99
C MET A 59 2.10 -5.02 6.73
N SER A 60 2.53 -5.35 5.51
CA SER A 60 2.98 -6.71 5.14
C SER A 60 4.14 -7.17 6.03
N GLU A 61 5.14 -6.31 6.22
CA GLU A 61 6.27 -6.57 7.12
C GLU A 61 5.80 -6.77 8.57
N THR A 62 4.96 -5.85 9.07
CA THR A 62 4.49 -5.91 10.46
C THR A 62 3.69 -7.19 10.71
N PHE A 63 2.84 -7.59 9.77
CA PHE A 63 2.10 -8.85 9.83
C PHE A 63 3.05 -10.05 9.89
N LEU A 64 4.07 -10.10 9.02
CA LEU A 64 5.04 -11.21 9.02
C LEU A 64 5.82 -11.29 10.33
N VAL A 65 6.23 -10.15 10.89
CA VAL A 65 6.93 -10.08 12.19
C VAL A 65 6.02 -10.58 13.32
N MET A 66 4.74 -10.24 13.31
CA MET A 66 3.79 -10.66 14.34
C MET A 66 3.50 -12.16 14.34
N ASN A 67 3.70 -12.83 13.20
CA ASN A 67 3.43 -14.25 13.02
C ASN A 67 4.72 -15.09 12.91
N ASP A 68 5.87 -14.54 13.33
CA ASP A 68 7.18 -15.19 13.27
C ASP A 68 7.57 -15.72 11.87
N ASN A 69 7.07 -15.07 10.81
CA ASN A 69 7.28 -15.44 9.40
C ASN A 69 8.15 -14.43 8.63
N TYR A 70 8.65 -13.40 9.32
CA TYR A 70 9.55 -12.40 8.73
C TYR A 70 10.95 -12.97 8.50
N ILE A 71 11.54 -12.65 7.35
CA ILE A 71 12.93 -12.95 7.02
C ILE A 71 13.63 -11.64 6.67
N ASP A 72 14.81 -11.44 7.25
CA ASP A 72 15.60 -10.23 7.02
C ASP A 72 16.11 -10.15 5.58
N GLY A 73 16.21 -8.93 5.05
CA GLY A 73 16.66 -8.66 3.68
C GLY A 73 15.63 -8.96 2.57
N CYS A 74 14.36 -9.22 2.91
CA CYS A 74 13.30 -9.35 1.92
C CYS A 74 13.08 -8.03 1.16
N SER A 75 12.97 -8.12 -0.18
CA SER A 75 12.53 -6.98 -0.99
C SER A 75 11.06 -6.62 -0.69
N ALA A 76 10.65 -5.39 -0.99
CA ALA A 76 9.25 -4.95 -0.85
C ALA A 76 8.25 -5.87 -1.58
N VAL A 77 8.61 -6.35 -2.77
CA VAL A 77 7.78 -7.31 -3.54
C VAL A 77 7.69 -8.65 -2.81
N GLU A 78 8.80 -9.10 -2.21
CA GLU A 78 8.85 -10.36 -1.48
C GLU A 78 8.05 -10.30 -0.18
N LEU A 79 8.08 -9.17 0.53
CA LEU A 79 7.26 -8.94 1.72
C LEU A 79 5.77 -9.10 1.41
N VAL A 80 5.27 -8.47 0.34
CA VAL A 80 3.86 -8.60 -0.08
C VAL A 80 3.50 -10.04 -0.44
N LYS A 81 4.37 -10.74 -1.20
CA LYS A 81 4.14 -12.15 -1.57
C LYS A 81 4.08 -13.06 -0.35
N ARG A 82 5.02 -12.91 0.58
CA ARG A 82 5.05 -13.71 1.81
C ARG A 82 3.85 -13.41 2.68
N ALA A 83 3.48 -12.15 2.84
CA ALA A 83 2.30 -11.79 3.61
C ALA A 83 1.03 -12.45 3.03
N ARG A 84 0.90 -12.51 1.70
CA ARG A 84 -0.13 -13.33 1.04
C ARG A 84 -0.05 -14.82 1.40
N ILE A 85 1.13 -15.43 1.31
CA ILE A 85 1.31 -16.88 1.62
C ILE A 85 0.85 -17.21 3.05
N HIS A 86 1.07 -16.28 3.99
CA HIS A 86 0.68 -16.42 5.39
C HIS A 86 -0.74 -15.89 5.70
N GLY A 87 -1.52 -15.56 4.67
CA GLY A 87 -2.93 -15.23 4.77
C GLY A 87 -3.26 -13.81 5.19
N PHE A 88 -2.38 -12.84 4.94
CA PHE A 88 -2.69 -11.41 5.13
C PHE A 88 -3.51 -10.82 3.99
N LEU A 89 -3.32 -11.36 2.78
CA LEU A 89 -3.85 -10.81 1.53
C LEU A 89 -4.48 -11.94 0.71
N GLU A 90 -5.54 -11.62 -0.04
CA GLU A 90 -6.08 -12.53 -1.04
C GLU A 90 -5.18 -12.60 -2.29
N ASP A 91 -5.21 -13.76 -2.96
CA ASP A 91 -4.45 -14.00 -4.20
C ASP A 91 -4.82 -13.00 -5.31
N SER A 92 -6.11 -12.67 -5.41
CA SER A 92 -6.67 -11.72 -6.39
C SER A 92 -6.11 -10.30 -6.23
N LEU A 93 -5.81 -9.88 -5.00
CA LEU A 93 -5.25 -8.56 -4.69
C LEU A 93 -3.72 -8.56 -4.79
N CYS A 94 -3.08 -9.70 -4.54
CA CYS A 94 -1.61 -9.80 -4.49
C CYS A 94 -0.94 -9.31 -5.77
N ASP A 95 -1.46 -9.66 -6.95
CA ASP A 95 -0.88 -9.25 -8.23
C ASP A 95 -0.94 -7.73 -8.44
N PHE A 96 -2.06 -7.12 -8.06
CA PHE A 96 -2.22 -5.66 -8.09
C PHE A 96 -1.28 -4.97 -7.10
N LEU A 97 -1.16 -5.50 -5.87
CA LEU A 97 -0.25 -4.95 -4.86
C LEU A 97 1.23 -5.06 -5.29
N ILE A 98 1.61 -6.17 -5.93
CA ILE A 98 2.96 -6.32 -6.53
C ILE A 98 3.18 -5.29 -7.64
N LYS A 99 2.16 -5.03 -8.47
CA LYS A 99 2.24 -4.02 -9.54
C LYS A 99 2.49 -2.63 -8.98
N ILE A 100 1.75 -2.17 -7.97
CA ILE A 100 1.95 -0.83 -7.41
C ILE A 100 3.30 -0.70 -6.70
N VAL A 101 3.78 -1.76 -6.03
CA VAL A 101 5.12 -1.78 -5.42
C VAL A 101 6.20 -1.64 -6.49
N ARG A 102 6.05 -2.31 -7.63
CA ARG A 102 6.97 -2.15 -8.77
C ARG A 102 6.95 -0.73 -9.32
N LEU A 103 5.77 -0.12 -9.47
CA LEU A 103 5.64 1.27 -9.91
C LEU A 103 6.30 2.26 -8.93
N ARG A 104 6.09 2.08 -7.62
CA ARG A 104 6.77 2.85 -6.58
C ARG A 104 8.29 2.75 -6.70
N ASN A 105 8.81 1.52 -6.76
CA ASN A 105 10.25 1.29 -6.88
C ASN A 105 10.84 1.91 -8.15
N ARG A 106 10.15 1.79 -9.30
CA ARG A 106 10.57 2.47 -10.54
C ARG A 106 10.56 3.99 -10.38
N TYR A 107 9.57 4.57 -9.71
CA TYR A 107 9.50 6.03 -9.53
C TYR A 107 10.65 6.56 -8.66
N THR A 108 11.07 5.79 -7.66
CA THR A 108 12.21 6.11 -6.80
C THR A 108 13.55 5.91 -7.52
N HIS A 109 13.71 4.81 -8.26
CA HIS A 109 15.02 4.37 -8.76
C HIS A 109 15.28 4.65 -10.25
N ASP A 110 14.26 4.64 -11.12
CA ASP A 110 14.39 4.92 -12.56
C ASP A 110 14.31 6.42 -12.86
N TYR A 111 15.15 7.24 -12.22
CA TYR A 111 15.10 8.71 -12.34
C TYR A 111 15.24 9.21 -13.79
N TYR A 112 15.93 8.46 -14.66
CA TYR A 112 16.11 8.75 -16.09
C TYR A 112 14.86 8.49 -16.95
N LYS A 113 13.85 7.79 -16.39
CA LYS A 113 12.55 7.50 -17.03
C LYS A 113 11.38 8.01 -16.19
N ARG A 114 11.64 8.95 -15.26
CA ARG A 114 10.67 9.38 -14.25
C ARG A 114 9.35 9.85 -14.87
N GLU A 115 9.38 10.62 -15.96
CA GLU A 115 8.16 11.10 -16.63
C GLU A 115 7.25 9.94 -17.10
N GLY A 116 7.82 8.91 -17.73
CA GLY A 116 7.07 7.73 -18.14
C GLY A 116 6.52 6.94 -16.95
N VAL A 117 7.28 6.83 -15.86
CA VAL A 117 6.79 6.16 -14.64
C VAL A 117 5.70 6.98 -13.94
N GLU A 118 5.79 8.31 -13.94
CA GLU A 118 4.73 9.20 -13.44
C GLU A 118 3.44 8.98 -14.22
N GLU A 119 3.50 8.85 -15.54
CA GLU A 119 2.33 8.53 -16.37
C GLU A 119 1.77 7.14 -16.08
N ASP A 120 2.62 6.13 -15.89
CA ASP A 120 2.21 4.76 -15.53
C ASP A 120 1.46 4.76 -14.18
N ILE A 121 2.00 5.45 -13.16
CA ILE A 121 1.36 5.62 -11.85
C ILE A 121 0.03 6.34 -12.01
N PHE A 122 0.02 7.45 -12.76
CA PHE A 122 -1.19 8.23 -12.96
C PHE A 122 -2.30 7.39 -13.60
N LYS A 123 -1.99 6.66 -14.68
CA LYS A 123 -2.93 5.72 -15.31
C LYS A 123 -3.42 4.67 -14.32
N CYS A 124 -2.53 4.09 -13.51
CA CYS A 124 -2.89 3.13 -12.48
C CYS A 124 -3.88 3.71 -11.47
N CYS A 125 -3.66 4.94 -10.97
CA CYS A 125 -4.59 5.61 -10.08
C CYS A 125 -5.98 5.78 -10.74
N PHE A 126 -6.07 6.25 -11.98
CA PHE A 126 -7.38 6.50 -12.58
C PHE A 126 -8.13 5.24 -13.07
N SER A 127 -7.44 4.12 -13.29
CA SER A 127 -8.06 2.89 -13.81
C SER A 127 -8.29 1.81 -12.77
N GLU A 128 -7.48 1.77 -11.71
CA GLU A 128 -7.36 0.59 -10.84
C GLU A 128 -7.39 0.93 -9.34
N ILE A 129 -7.64 2.20 -8.94
CA ILE A 129 -7.65 2.60 -7.52
C ILE A 129 -8.65 1.83 -6.66
N MET A 130 -9.75 1.33 -7.25
CA MET A 130 -10.76 0.54 -6.55
C MET A 130 -10.16 -0.71 -5.87
N TYR A 131 -9.08 -1.28 -6.40
CA TYR A 131 -8.41 -2.42 -5.76
C TYR A 131 -7.71 -2.05 -4.44
N LEU A 132 -7.30 -0.80 -4.26
CA LEU A 132 -6.76 -0.31 -2.98
C LEU A 132 -7.86 -0.20 -1.92
N ASP A 133 -9.07 0.20 -2.33
CA ASP A 133 -10.23 0.28 -1.46
C ASP A 133 -10.64 -1.13 -0.99
N ILE A 134 -10.77 -2.07 -1.93
CA ILE A 134 -11.04 -3.49 -1.64
C ILE A 134 -9.96 -4.07 -0.71
N PHE A 135 -8.69 -3.78 -0.97
CA PHE A 135 -7.60 -4.22 -0.09
C PHE A 135 -7.77 -3.73 1.35
N LEU A 136 -8.13 -2.45 1.55
CA LEU A 136 -8.33 -1.91 2.89
C LEU A 136 -9.58 -2.51 3.56
N GLU A 137 -10.67 -2.74 2.83
CA GLU A 137 -11.85 -3.41 3.38
C GLU A 137 -11.57 -4.86 3.81
N VAL A 138 -10.87 -5.64 2.98
CA VAL A 138 -10.47 -7.02 3.30
C VAL A 138 -9.46 -7.05 4.45
N SER A 139 -8.50 -6.13 4.45
CA SER A 139 -7.51 -6.03 5.53
C SER A 139 -8.14 -5.65 6.86
N ASP A 140 -9.19 -4.83 6.86
CA ASP A 140 -9.96 -4.49 8.07
C ASP A 140 -10.43 -5.75 8.77
N THR A 141 -10.96 -6.69 7.98
CA THR A 141 -11.47 -7.97 8.46
C THR A 141 -10.34 -8.83 9.07
N GLU A 142 -9.19 -8.95 8.41
CA GLU A 142 -8.06 -9.73 8.93
C GLU A 142 -7.38 -9.09 10.15
N ILE A 143 -7.27 -7.76 10.17
CA ILE A 143 -6.68 -6.99 11.28
C ILE A 143 -7.55 -7.11 12.55
N HIS A 144 -8.88 -7.11 12.40
CA HIS A 144 -9.81 -7.16 13.52
C HIS A 144 -10.24 -8.58 13.92
N LEU A 145 -10.25 -9.58 13.02
CA LEU A 145 -10.69 -10.95 13.34
C LEU A 145 -9.62 -11.83 14.01
N ARG A 146 -8.32 -11.64 13.72
CA ARG A 146 -7.25 -12.40 14.41
C ARG A 146 -6.92 -11.87 15.81
N ALA A 147 -7.91 -11.25 16.47
CA ALA A 147 -7.82 -10.64 17.79
C ALA A 147 -8.11 -11.59 18.97
N LYS A 148 -8.21 -12.91 18.74
CA LYS A 148 -8.39 -13.91 19.81
C LYS A 148 -7.12 -14.71 20.05
#